data_AF-A0A4P7BKB0-F1
#
_entry.id   AF-A0A4P7BKB0-F1
#
_cell.length_a   1.000
_cell.length_b   1.000
_cell.length_c   1.000
_cell.angle_alpha   90.00
_cell.angle_beta   90.00
_cell.angle_gamma   90.00
#
_symmetry.space_group_name_H-M   'P 1'
#
loop_
_entity.id
_entity.type
_entity.pdbx_description
1 polymer ?
#
loop_
_entity_poly.entity_id
_entity_poly.type
_entity_poly.pdbx_seq_one_letter_code
_entity_poly.pdbx_strand_id
1 'polypeptide(L)' 'MLLKELTSSPTYNPNRVLDAIMEKLQLKTDAALSRALEVAPPVISKIRHNTLPIGATILIRMHEISEFSIRELQELMAH' A
#
# COMPACT_ATOMS: atom_id res chain seq x y z
N MET A 1 -9.02 9.89 -10.37
CA MET A 1 -7.95 10.58 -9.63
C MET A 1 -6.63 9.97 -10.06
N LEU A 2 -5.68 10.78 -10.50
CA LEU A 2 -4.36 10.26 -10.87
C LEU A 2 -3.63 9.82 -9.60
N LEU A 3 -2.94 8.68 -9.61
CA LEU A 3 -2.17 8.18 -8.45
C LEU A 3 -1.22 9.26 -7.89
N LYS A 4 -0.63 10.07 -8.79
CA LYS A 4 0.24 11.20 -8.44
C LYS A 4 -0.46 12.30 -7.65
N GLU A 5 -1.73 12.57 -7.93
CA GLU A 5 -2.55 13.53 -7.18
C GLU A 5 -2.84 13.00 -5.78
N LEU A 6 -3.19 11.71 -5.68
CA LEU A 6 -3.45 11.04 -4.42
C LEU A 6 -2.23 11.05 -3.50
N THR A 7 -1.06 10.62 -3.99
CA THR A 7 0.15 10.54 -3.17
C THR A 7 0.71 11.90 -2.76
N SER A 8 0.21 12.99 -3.35
CA SER A 8 0.58 14.37 -3.01
C SER A 8 -0.50 15.07 -2.17
N SER A 9 -1.62 14.39 -1.89
CA SER A 9 -2.74 14.94 -1.13
C SER A 9 -2.40 15.02 0.37
N PRO A 10 -2.86 16.06 1.10
CA PRO A 10 -2.80 16.09 2.56
C PRO A 10 -3.51 14.91 3.25
N THR A 11 -4.43 14.26 2.54
CA THR A 11 -5.18 13.10 3.04
C THR A 11 -4.52 11.76 2.71
N TYR A 12 -3.33 11.77 2.10
CA TYR A 12 -2.62 10.55 1.76
C TYR A 12 -2.13 9.82 3.02
N ASN A 13 -2.60 8.59 3.21
CA ASN A 13 -2.22 7.73 4.32
C ASN A 13 -2.02 6.28 3.85
N PRO A 14 -0.78 5.90 3.48
CA PRO A 14 -0.50 4.56 3.00
C PRO A 14 -0.57 3.50 4.09
N ASN A 15 -0.51 3.87 5.38
CA ASN A 15 -0.60 2.89 6.48
C ASN A 15 -1.93 2.14 6.42
N ARG A 16 -3.02 2.83 6.10
CA ARG A 16 -4.36 2.23 6.04
C ARG A 16 -4.47 1.13 5.00
N VAL A 17 -3.95 1.33 3.80
CA VAL A 17 -3.97 0.28 2.76
C VAL A 17 -3.04 -0.87 3.12
N LEU A 18 -1.86 -0.59 3.71
CA LEU A 18 -0.96 -1.63 4.17
C LEU A 18 -1.59 -2.48 5.28
N ASP A 19 -2.24 -1.85 6.25
CA ASP A 19 -2.92 -2.52 7.36
C ASP A 19 -4.11 -3.36 6.88
N ALA A 20 -4.93 -2.82 5.97
CA ALA A 20 -6.04 -3.55 5.38
C ALA A 20 -5.57 -4.81 4.62
N ILE A 21 -4.46 -4.72 3.89
CA ILE A 21 -3.87 -5.88 3.20
C ILE A 21 -3.29 -6.87 4.20
N MET A 22 -2.60 -6.40 5.24
CA MET A 22 -2.08 -7.27 6.30
C MET A 22 -3.20 -8.03 7.00
N GLU A 23 -4.31 -7.36 7.31
CA GLU A 23 -5.49 -7.99 7.91
C GLU A 23 -6.12 -9.01 6.96
N LYS A 24 -6.38 -8.64 5.70
CA LYS A 24 -6.96 -9.51 4.66
C LYS A 24 -6.14 -10.78 4.45
N LEU A 25 -4.82 -10.68 4.48
CA LEU A 25 -3.88 -11.78 4.25
C LEU A 25 -3.38 -12.45 5.54
N GLN A 26 -3.88 -12.04 6.70
CA GLN A 26 -3.48 -12.54 8.03
C GLN A 26 -1.97 -12.44 8.30
N LEU A 27 -1.33 -11.38 7.79
CA LEU A 27 0.09 -11.11 7.96
C LEU A 27 0.34 -10.36 9.26
N LYS A 28 1.28 -10.88 10.06
CA LYS A 28 1.59 -10.31 11.39
C LYS A 28 2.65 -9.21 11.38
N THR A 29 3.41 -9.08 10.28
CA THR A 29 4.57 -8.17 10.24
C THR A 29 4.73 -7.54 8.86
N ASP A 30 5.30 -6.33 8.82
CA ASP A 30 5.70 -5.67 7.58
C ASP A 30 6.74 -6.48 6.78
N ALA A 31 7.57 -7.29 7.46
CA ALA A 31 8.48 -8.20 6.79
C ALA A 31 7.71 -9.30 6.02
N ALA A 32 6.61 -9.81 6.56
CA ALA A 32 5.74 -10.74 5.83
C ALA A 32 5.04 -10.04 4.66
N LEU A 33 4.57 -8.81 4.86
CA LEU A 33 3.98 -7.99 3.79
C LEU A 33 4.98 -7.72 2.65
N SER A 34 6.24 -7.40 2.97
CA SER A 34 7.28 -7.16 1.97
C SER A 34 7.51 -8.37 1.06
N ARG A 35 7.48 -9.58 1.64
CA ARG A 35 7.62 -10.83 0.87
C ARG A 35 6.40 -11.08 -0.01
N ALA A 36 5.19 -10.87 0.52
CA ALA A 36 3.95 -11.03 -0.24
C ALA A 36 3.86 -10.06 -1.43
N LEU A 37 4.36 -8.83 -1.26
CA LEU A 37 4.42 -7.81 -2.31
C LEU A 37 5.67 -7.88 -3.19
N GLU A 38 6.56 -8.86 -2.97
CA GLU A 38 7.83 -9.02 -3.70
C GLU A 38 8.73 -7.77 -3.70
N VAL A 39 8.76 -7.06 -2.56
CA VAL A 39 9.62 -5.90 -2.34
C VAL A 39 10.58 -6.12 -1.19
N ALA A 40 11.70 -5.43 -1.20
CA ALA A 40 12.63 -5.46 -0.08
C ALA A 40 11.99 -4.81 1.17
N PRO A 41 12.27 -5.27 2.40
CA PRO A 41 11.73 -4.69 3.63
C PRO A 41 11.88 -3.15 3.77
N PRO A 42 13.00 -2.53 3.33
CA PRO A 42 13.13 -1.07 3.35
C PRO A 42 12.09 -0.33 2.52
N VAL A 43 11.49 -0.96 1.50
CA VAL A 43 10.43 -0.34 0.69
C VAL A 43 9.18 -0.14 1.52
N ILE A 44 8.71 -1.19 2.21
CA ILE A 44 7.55 -1.10 3.11
C ILE A 44 7.82 -0.11 4.24
N SER A 45 9.01 -0.17 4.85
CA SER A 45 9.40 0.79 5.88
C SER A 45 9.33 2.24 5.37
N LYS A 46 9.87 2.54 4.19
CA LYS A 46 9.80 3.90 3.63
C LYS A 46 8.37 4.36 3.32
N ILE A 47 7.51 3.46 2.85
CA ILE A 47 6.08 3.73 2.60
C ILE A 47 5.36 4.04 3.92
N ARG A 48 5.54 3.22 4.96
CA ARG A 48 4.98 3.42 6.32
C ARG A 48 5.31 4.81 6.88
N HIS A 49 6.54 5.28 6.63
CA HIS A 49 7.04 6.57 7.08
C HIS A 49 6.81 7.71 6.07
N ASN A 50 5.99 7.52 5.04
CA ASN A 50 5.68 8.55 4.02
C ASN A 50 6.92 9.14 3.30
N THR A 51 8.03 8.40 3.24
CA THR A 51 9.26 8.81 2.53
C THR A 51 9.37 8.21 1.13
N LEU A 52 8.48 7.27 0.79
CA LEU A 52 8.34 6.68 -0.54
C LEU A 52 6.84 6.57 -0.86
N PRO A 53 6.33 7.24 -1.89
CA PRO A 53 4.93 7.07 -2.30
C PRO A 53 4.69 5.69 -2.93
N ILE A 54 3.47 5.20 -2.83
CA ILE A 54 3.06 3.97 -3.53
C ILE A 54 3.04 4.26 -5.04
N GLY A 55 3.89 3.55 -5.77
CA GLY A 55 3.92 3.57 -7.23
C GLY A 55 2.96 2.58 -7.87
N ALA A 56 2.71 2.74 -9.17
CA ALA A 56 1.77 1.90 -9.92
C ALA A 56 2.10 0.40 -9.88
N THR A 57 3.39 0.02 -9.94
CA THR A 57 3.80 -1.38 -9.89
C THR A 57 3.43 -2.05 -8.56
N ILE A 58 3.68 -1.39 -7.42
CA ILE A 58 3.26 -1.91 -6.10
C ILE A 58 1.74 -1.94 -6.00
N LEU A 59 1.04 -0.93 -6.53
CA LEU A 59 -0.42 -0.88 -6.52
C LEU A 59 -1.05 -2.07 -7.26
N ILE A 60 -0.48 -2.46 -8.40
CA ILE A 60 -0.90 -3.66 -9.16
C ILE A 60 -0.67 -4.91 -8.32
N ARG A 61 0.49 -5.06 -7.68
CA ARG A 61 0.77 -6.21 -6.80
C ARG A 61 -0.21 -6.28 -5.62
N MET A 62 -0.51 -5.13 -5.01
CA MET A 62 -1.52 -5.04 -3.95
C MET A 62 -2.88 -5.55 -4.43
N HIS A 63 -3.33 -5.12 -5.61
CA HIS A 63 -4.59 -5.58 -6.20
C HIS A 63 -4.62 -7.09 -6.39
N GLU A 64 -3.56 -7.65 -6.99
CA GLU A 64 -3.46 -9.08 -7.30
C GLU A 64 -3.51 -9.96 -6.05
N ILE A 65 -2.79 -9.59 -4.99
CA ILE A 65 -2.68 -10.46 -3.80
C ILE A 65 -3.84 -10.29 -2.83
N SER A 66 -4.46 -9.11 -2.76
CA SER A 66 -5.48 -8.80 -1.76
C SER A 66 -6.92 -8.92 -2.27
N GLU A 67 -7.08 -9.02 -3.59
CA GLU A 67 -8.37 -8.96 -4.31
C GLU A 67 -9.12 -7.63 -4.17
N PHE A 68 -8.55 -6.62 -3.50
CA PHE A 68 -9.11 -5.27 -3.52
C PHE A 68 -9.01 -4.68 -4.92
N SER A 69 -10.07 -4.10 -5.43
CA SER A 69 -10.02 -3.30 -6.65
C SER A 69 -9.06 -2.11 -6.48
N ILE A 70 -8.52 -1.62 -7.60
CA ILE A 70 -7.65 -0.42 -7.60
C ILE A 70 -8.36 0.78 -6.95
N ARG A 71 -9.68 0.88 -7.11
CA ARG A 71 -10.50 1.94 -6.48
C ARG A 71 -10.50 1.80 -4.96
N GLU A 72 -10.77 0.62 -4.42
CA GLU A 72 -10.76 0.38 -2.97
C GLU A 72 -9.38 0.68 -2.37
N LEU A 73 -8.30 0.27 -3.05
CA LEU A 73 -6.94 0.59 -2.63
C LEU A 73 -6.71 2.11 -2.56
N GLN A 74 -7.15 2.86 -3.57
CA GLN A 74 -7.04 4.32 -3.58
C GLN A 74 -7.87 4.98 -2.48
N GLU A 75 -9.08 4.48 -2.23
CA GLU A 75 -9.97 4.97 -1.17
C GLU A 75 -9.36 4.71 0.22
N LEU A 76 -8.78 3.53 0.44
CA LEU A 76 -8.05 3.21 1.67
C LEU A 76 -6.89 4.17 1.94
N MET A 77 -6.25 4.71 0.89
CA MET A 77 -5.15 5.66 0.99
C MET A 77 -5.58 7.12 1.22
N ALA A 78 -6.86 7.47 1.13
CA ALA A 78 -7.32 8.86 1.01
C ALA A 78 -7.92 9.46 2.30
N HIS A 79 -7.64 8.90 3.48
CA HIS A 79 -8.31 9.25 4.74
C HIS A 79 -7.39 9.21 5.97
#